data_AF-A0A523MSH6-F1
#
_entry.id   AF-A0A523MSH6-F1
#
_cell.length_a   1.000
_cell.length_b   1.000
_cell.length_c   1.000
_cell.angle_alpha   90.00
_cell.angle_beta   90.00
_cell.angle_gamma   90.00
#
_symmetry.space_group_name_H-M   'P 1'
#
loop_
_entity.id
_entity.type
_entity.pdbx_description
1 polymer ?
#
loop_
_entity_poly.entity_id
_entity_poly.type
_entity_poly.pdbx_seq_one_letter_code
_entity_poly.pdbx_strand_id
1 'polypeptide(L)'
;MSNSSENQETLRKPPPLIPTAGVSLPIKVAVIGLTVVTVIAFGVFAVMLAKKLAGLPVDSKPWSDRLVTVAEKLEEAGLPKQALQQYEKFLESSKIDLEARARVSHKVGELYIQGGNCEQALSWLYQAQAAFPEAPWAGELNQRIGNCLAKIKP
;
A
#
# COMPACT_ATOMS: atom_id res chain seq x y z
N MET A 1 59.55 -65.95 52.85
CA MET A 1 58.73 -67.19 52.82
C MET A 1 57.30 -66.77 53.10
N SER A 2 56.30 -67.01 52.28
CA SER A 2 56.21 -67.62 50.96
C SER A 2 54.93 -67.11 50.29
N ASN A 3 55.04 -66.97 48.97
CA ASN A 3 53.99 -66.86 47.97
C ASN A 3 52.73 -67.71 48.28
N SER A 4 51.54 -67.20 47.94
CA SER A 4 50.69 -67.88 46.96
C SER A 4 49.65 -66.92 46.37
N SER A 5 49.80 -66.72 45.07
CA SER A 5 48.83 -66.21 44.12
C SER A 5 47.54 -67.03 44.09
N GLU A 6 46.43 -66.37 43.74
CA GLU A 6 45.25 -66.81 42.94
C GLU A 6 44.09 -65.89 43.35
N ASN A 7 43.21 -65.34 42.52
CA ASN A 7 43.01 -65.41 41.08
C ASN A 7 42.15 -64.18 40.70
N GLN A 8 42.31 -63.71 39.45
CA GLN A 8 41.46 -62.73 38.82
C GLN A 8 39.98 -63.16 38.83
N GLU A 9 39.09 -62.26 39.27
CA GLU A 9 37.78 -62.15 38.63
C GLU A 9 37.52 -60.67 38.34
N THR A 10 37.98 -60.25 37.16
CA THR A 10 37.67 -58.96 36.59
C THR A 10 36.17 -58.89 36.35
N LEU A 11 35.44 -58.28 37.28
CA LEU A 11 34.04 -57.92 37.12
C LEU A 11 33.94 -56.87 36.00
N ARG A 12 33.91 -57.31 34.73
CA ARG A 12 33.58 -56.47 33.59
C ARG A 12 32.15 -55.99 33.78
N LYS A 13 32.01 -54.78 34.33
CA LYS A 13 30.74 -54.07 34.38
C LYS A 13 30.25 -53.94 32.92
N PRO A 14 29.04 -54.41 32.58
CA PRO A 14 28.53 -54.25 31.22
C PRO A 14 28.48 -52.76 30.87
N PRO A 15 28.77 -52.39 29.60
CA PRO A 15 28.69 -51.00 29.17
C PRO A 15 27.29 -50.45 29.50
N PRO A 16 27.19 -49.19 29.96
CA PRO A 16 25.91 -48.60 30.30
C PRO A 16 25.00 -48.65 29.07
N LEU A 17 23.84 -49.30 29.21
CA LEU A 17 22.79 -49.29 28.19
C LEU A 17 22.37 -47.83 28.00
N ILE A 18 22.75 -47.24 26.86
CA ILE A 18 22.19 -45.98 26.41
C ILE A 18 20.68 -46.23 26.28
N PRO A 19 19.81 -45.50 27.02
CA PRO A 19 18.38 -45.68 26.88
C PRO A 19 17.96 -45.30 25.46
N THR A 20 17.77 -46.28 24.59
CA THR A 20 17.20 -46.13 23.23
C THR A 20 15.68 -46.02 23.25
N ALA A 21 15.07 -45.98 24.44
CA ALA A 21 13.65 -45.75 24.63
C ALA A 21 13.31 -44.30 24.23
N GLY A 22 13.14 -44.09 22.93
CA GLY A 22 12.57 -42.88 22.39
C GLY A 22 11.17 -42.66 22.94
N VAL A 23 10.77 -41.39 23.00
CA VAL A 23 9.51 -40.92 23.58
C VAL A 23 8.32 -41.77 23.11
N SER A 24 7.40 -42.09 24.04
CA SER A 24 6.26 -42.97 23.76
C SER A 24 5.37 -42.41 22.66
N LEU A 25 4.76 -43.31 21.87
CA LEU A 25 3.90 -42.98 20.72
C LEU A 25 2.84 -41.90 21.00
N PRO A 26 2.11 -41.88 22.14
CA PRO A 26 1.12 -40.83 22.41
C PRO A 26 1.75 -39.45 22.62
N ILE A 27 2.94 -39.39 23.22
CA ILE A 27 3.65 -38.11 23.41
C ILE A 27 4.14 -37.58 22.06
N LYS A 28 4.62 -38.46 21.16
CA LYS A 28 5.01 -38.05 19.80
C LYS A 28 3.83 -37.47 19.02
N VAL A 29 2.66 -38.11 19.08
CA VAL A 29 1.44 -37.63 18.43
C VAL A 29 1.02 -36.27 19.02
N ALA A 30 1.07 -36.11 20.33
CA ALA A 30 0.75 -34.83 20.99
C ALA A 30 1.70 -33.70 20.56
N VAL A 31 3.01 -33.98 20.49
CA VAL A 31 4.02 -33.00 20.06
C VAL A 31 3.86 -32.64 18.58
N ILE A 32 3.55 -33.61 17.71
CA ILE A 32 3.28 -33.36 16.29
C ILE A 32 2.00 -32.53 16.13
N GLY A 33 0.93 -32.83 16.89
CA GLY A 33 -0.29 -32.04 16.87
C GLY A 33 -0.05 -30.60 17.31
N LEU A 34 0.68 -30.39 18.41
CA LEU A 34 1.01 -29.07 18.93
C LEU A 34 1.83 -28.26 17.92
N THR A 35 2.84 -28.87 17.30
CA THR A 35 3.68 -28.19 16.30
C THR A 35 2.88 -27.77 15.07
N VAL A 36 1.98 -28.61 14.55
CA VAL A 36 1.11 -28.25 13.42
C VAL A 36 0.21 -27.06 13.78
N VAL A 37 -0.39 -27.04 14.97
CA VAL A 37 -1.23 -25.91 15.41
C VAL A 37 -0.41 -24.62 15.50
N THR A 38 0.81 -24.69 16.05
CA THR A 38 1.67 -23.50 16.14
C THR A 38 2.07 -22.97 14.77
N VAL A 39 2.37 -23.84 13.80
CA VAL A 39 2.74 -23.44 12.43
C VAL A 39 1.56 -22.79 11.72
N ILE A 40 0.34 -23.32 11.87
CA ILE A 40 -0.87 -22.73 11.31
C ILE A 40 -1.12 -21.34 11.92
N ALA A 41 -1.04 -21.23 13.26
CA ALA A 41 -1.22 -19.96 13.95
C ALA A 41 -0.18 -18.92 13.52
N PHE A 42 1.09 -19.31 13.42
CA PHE A 42 2.16 -18.45 12.91
C PHE A 42 1.96 -18.07 11.45
N GLY A 43 1.50 -18.99 10.60
CA GLY A 43 1.20 -18.71 9.19
C GLY A 43 0.08 -17.67 9.05
N VAL A 44 -1.03 -17.84 9.78
CA VAL A 44 -2.12 -16.86 9.80
C VAL A 44 -1.65 -15.52 10.36
N PHE A 45 -0.89 -15.54 11.47
CA PHE A 45 -0.32 -14.34 12.05
C PHE A 45 0.63 -13.63 11.08
N ALA A 46 1.49 -14.35 10.39
CA ALA A 46 2.42 -13.80 9.40
C ALA A 46 1.68 -13.21 8.20
N VAL A 47 0.61 -13.85 7.70
CA VAL A 47 -0.23 -13.28 6.63
C VAL A 47 -0.98 -12.04 7.12
N MET A 48 -1.53 -12.06 8.32
CA MET A 48 -2.23 -10.92 8.92
C MET A 48 -1.26 -9.75 9.19
N LEU A 49 -0.05 -10.05 9.65
CA LEU A 49 1.03 -9.10 9.87
C LEU A 49 1.55 -8.54 8.54
N ALA A 50 1.74 -9.38 7.52
CA ALA A 50 2.13 -8.94 6.19
C ALA A 50 1.07 -8.03 5.56
N LYS A 51 -0.22 -8.34 5.71
CA LYS A 51 -1.32 -7.44 5.31
C LYS A 51 -1.30 -6.13 6.10
N LYS A 52 -1.01 -6.17 7.40
CA LYS A 52 -0.87 -4.97 8.23
C LYS A 52 0.37 -4.14 7.89
N LEU A 53 1.51 -4.76 7.56
CA LEU A 53 2.76 -4.10 7.18
C LEU A 53 2.69 -3.53 5.75
N ALA A 54 2.12 -4.29 4.81
CA ALA A 54 1.82 -3.80 3.46
C ALA A 54 0.73 -2.71 3.47
N GLY A 55 -0.12 -2.72 4.50
CA GLY A 55 -1.12 -1.70 4.78
C GLY A 55 -0.71 -0.70 5.87
N LEU A 56 0.55 -0.66 6.32
CA LEU A 56 0.98 0.35 7.29
C LEU A 56 0.92 1.69 6.56
N PRO A 57 0.05 2.62 6.99
CA PRO A 57 0.14 3.98 6.52
C PRO A 57 1.45 4.51 7.10
N VAL A 58 2.49 4.61 6.28
CA VAL A 58 3.50 5.63 6.52
C VAL A 58 2.69 6.92 6.55
N ASP A 59 2.67 7.63 7.68
CA ASP A 59 2.07 8.95 7.88
C ASP A 59 2.72 10.04 6.99
N SER A 60 3.21 9.65 5.82
CA SER A 60 3.35 10.52 4.68
C SER A 60 1.98 10.64 4.04
N LYS A 61 1.40 11.84 4.08
CA LYS A 61 0.38 12.26 3.11
C LYS A 61 0.69 11.61 1.75
N PRO A 62 -0.22 10.85 1.13
CA PRO A 62 0.10 10.06 -0.06
C PRO A 62 0.76 10.97 -1.08
N TRP A 63 1.78 10.49 -1.79
CA TRP A 63 2.59 11.31 -2.70
C TRP A 63 1.72 12.12 -3.69
N SER A 64 0.55 11.57 -4.06
CA SER A 64 -0.50 12.27 -4.79
C SER A 64 -0.80 13.66 -4.23
N ASP A 65 -1.04 13.78 -2.93
CA ASP A 65 -1.43 15.05 -2.32
C ASP A 65 -0.30 16.07 -2.32
N ARG A 66 0.96 15.61 -2.37
CA ARG A 66 2.12 16.48 -2.55
C ARG A 66 2.19 17.01 -3.99
N LEU A 67 1.73 16.25 -4.99
CA LEU A 67 1.69 16.72 -6.38
C LEU A 67 0.80 17.95 -6.52
N VAL A 68 -0.35 17.99 -5.87
CA VAL A 68 -1.24 19.16 -5.85
C VAL A 68 -0.52 20.38 -5.26
N THR A 69 0.14 20.23 -4.11
CA THR A 69 0.91 21.32 -3.49
C THR A 69 2.09 21.78 -4.37
N VAL A 70 2.77 20.88 -5.07
CA VAL A 70 3.82 21.26 -6.01
C VAL A 70 3.23 22.01 -7.20
N ALA A 71 2.07 21.58 -7.71
CA ALA A 71 1.38 22.23 -8.81
C ALA A 71 0.97 23.68 -8.44
N GLU A 72 0.40 23.88 -7.25
CA GLU A 72 0.02 25.20 -6.72
C GLU A 72 1.24 26.13 -6.65
N LYS A 73 2.37 25.65 -6.11
CA LYS A 73 3.62 26.44 -6.07
C LYS A 73 4.16 26.77 -7.45
N LEU A 74 4.00 25.88 -8.42
CA LEU A 74 4.40 26.13 -9.81
C LEU A 74 3.50 27.18 -10.46
N GLU A 75 2.18 27.16 -10.19
CA GLU A 75 1.28 28.23 -10.61
C GLU A 75 1.68 29.58 -10.02
N GLU A 76 1.92 29.65 -8.71
CA GLU A 76 2.37 30.85 -8.01
C GLU A 76 3.69 31.40 -8.60
N ALA A 77 4.57 30.51 -9.05
CA ALA A 77 5.83 30.85 -9.71
C ALA A 77 5.67 31.24 -11.21
N GLY A 78 4.46 31.25 -11.76
CA GLY A 78 4.21 31.57 -13.16
C GLY A 78 4.61 30.45 -14.13
N LEU A 79 4.59 29.19 -13.67
CA LEU A 79 4.97 27.99 -14.43
C LEU A 79 3.75 27.07 -14.69
N PRO A 80 2.70 27.54 -15.40
CA PRO A 80 1.43 26.84 -15.54
C PRO A 80 1.55 25.50 -16.29
N LYS A 81 2.50 25.39 -17.23
CA LYS A 81 2.74 24.13 -17.96
C LYS A 81 3.29 23.04 -17.04
N GLN A 82 4.21 23.39 -16.16
CA GLN A 82 4.78 22.48 -15.18
C GLN A 82 3.74 22.13 -14.11
N ALA A 83 2.89 23.09 -13.72
CA ALA A 83 1.77 22.84 -12.80
C ALA A 83 0.79 21.80 -13.37
N LEU A 84 0.38 21.97 -14.64
CA LEU A 84 -0.47 21.01 -15.36
C LEU A 84 0.10 19.58 -15.30
N GLN A 85 1.40 19.41 -15.55
CA GLN A 85 2.04 18.09 -15.46
C GLN A 85 1.93 17.45 -14.07
N GLN A 86 1.93 18.23 -13.00
CA GLN A 86 1.78 17.69 -11.65
C GLN A 86 0.32 17.36 -11.32
N TYR A 87 -0.62 18.19 -11.76
CA TYR A 87 -2.05 17.89 -11.62
C TYR A 87 -2.48 16.65 -12.42
N GLU A 88 -1.99 16.49 -13.64
CA GLU A 88 -2.28 15.31 -14.46
C GLU A 88 -1.77 14.03 -13.77
N LYS A 89 -0.54 14.05 -13.23
CA LYS A 89 0.00 12.94 -12.42
C LYS A 89 -0.83 12.66 -11.17
N PHE A 90 -1.42 13.69 -10.54
CA PHE A 90 -2.35 13.49 -9.45
C PHE A 90 -3.62 12.76 -9.91
N LEU A 91 -4.17 13.17 -11.05
CA LEU A 91 -5.41 12.60 -11.63
C LEU A 91 -5.23 11.18 -12.17
N GLU A 92 -4.01 10.78 -12.51
CA GLU A 92 -3.63 9.40 -12.86
C GLU A 92 -3.60 8.44 -11.65
N SER A 93 -3.60 8.96 -10.42
CA SER A 93 -3.61 8.13 -9.22
C SER A 93 -4.92 7.34 -9.09
N SER A 94 -4.79 6.04 -8.80
CA SER A 94 -5.93 5.13 -8.66
C SER A 94 -6.70 5.29 -7.35
N LYS A 95 -6.20 6.10 -6.41
CA LYS A 95 -6.77 6.30 -5.07
C LYS A 95 -7.13 7.77 -4.81
N ILE A 96 -7.90 8.37 -5.71
CA ILE A 96 -8.44 9.72 -5.50
C ILE A 96 -9.95 9.65 -5.32
N ASP A 97 -10.46 10.36 -4.33
CA ASP A 97 -11.90 10.51 -4.16
C ASP A 97 -12.49 11.41 -5.26
N LEU A 98 -13.80 11.31 -5.45
CA LEU A 98 -14.50 11.99 -6.53
C LEU A 98 -14.48 13.52 -6.37
N GLU A 99 -14.53 14.03 -5.13
CA GLU A 99 -14.49 15.47 -4.87
C GLU A 99 -13.11 16.05 -5.21
N ALA A 100 -12.03 15.37 -4.80
CA ALA A 100 -10.67 15.76 -5.16
C ALA A 100 -10.42 15.66 -6.68
N ARG A 101 -10.90 14.59 -7.33
CA ARG A 101 -10.86 14.45 -8.79
C ARG A 101 -11.58 15.62 -9.45
N ALA A 102 -12.76 15.99 -8.96
CA ALA A 102 -13.54 17.08 -9.50
C ALA A 102 -12.83 18.43 -9.35
N ARG A 103 -12.36 18.75 -8.14
CA ARG A 103 -11.65 20.00 -7.84
C ARG A 103 -10.39 20.16 -8.68
N VAL A 104 -9.56 19.12 -8.77
CA VAL A 104 -8.30 19.19 -9.53
C VAL A 104 -8.57 19.23 -11.04
N SER A 105 -9.54 18.46 -11.55
CA SER A 105 -9.94 18.55 -12.96
C SER A 105 -10.48 19.94 -13.32
N HIS A 106 -11.25 20.57 -12.41
CA HIS A 106 -11.72 21.94 -12.60
C HIS A 106 -10.53 22.92 -12.69
N LYS A 107 -9.54 22.78 -11.80
CA LYS A 107 -8.33 23.60 -11.80
C LYS A 107 -7.50 23.46 -13.08
N VAL A 108 -7.32 22.22 -13.55
CA VAL A 108 -6.68 21.93 -14.85
C VAL A 108 -7.43 22.59 -16.00
N GLY A 109 -8.77 22.48 -16.01
CA GLY A 109 -9.61 23.16 -16.99
C GLY A 109 -9.44 24.68 -16.98
N GLU A 110 -9.35 25.30 -15.79
CA GLU A 110 -9.06 26.73 -15.65
C GLU A 110 -7.70 27.13 -16.26
N LEU A 111 -6.65 26.35 -16.00
CA LEU A 111 -5.33 26.61 -16.58
C LEU A 111 -5.35 26.55 -18.12
N TYR A 112 -6.09 25.60 -18.70
CA TYR A 112 -6.27 25.55 -20.15
C TYR A 112 -7.06 26.75 -20.69
N ILE A 113 -8.09 27.23 -19.97
CA ILE A 113 -8.80 28.47 -20.33
C ILE A 113 -7.85 29.66 -20.33
N GLN A 114 -7.00 29.80 -19.31
CA GLN A 114 -6.01 30.88 -19.21
C GLN A 114 -5.01 30.82 -20.38
N GLY A 115 -4.65 29.62 -20.83
CA GLY A 115 -3.85 29.39 -22.04
C GLY A 115 -4.60 29.56 -23.36
N GLY A 116 -5.89 29.92 -23.32
CA GLY A 116 -6.73 30.10 -24.51
C GLY A 116 -7.21 28.80 -25.16
N ASN A 117 -6.94 27.64 -24.57
CA ASN A 117 -7.30 26.34 -25.13
C ASN A 117 -8.64 25.84 -24.57
N CYS A 118 -9.73 26.26 -25.22
CA CYS A 118 -11.08 25.87 -24.81
C CYS A 118 -11.37 24.37 -25.06
N GLU A 119 -10.78 23.76 -26.07
CA GLU A 119 -11.00 22.33 -26.38
C GLU A 119 -10.44 21.44 -25.26
N GLN A 120 -9.17 21.68 -24.87
CA GLN A 120 -8.54 20.98 -23.76
C GLN A 120 -9.25 21.30 -22.44
N ALA A 121 -9.63 22.56 -22.22
CA ALA A 121 -10.37 22.94 -21.02
C ALA A 121 -11.68 22.15 -20.88
N LEU A 122 -12.49 22.06 -21.94
CA LEU A 122 -13.76 21.32 -21.92
C LEU A 122 -13.57 19.86 -21.52
N SER A 123 -12.51 19.20 -22.01
CA SER A 123 -12.22 17.81 -21.65
C SER A 123 -12.07 17.61 -20.15
N TRP A 124 -11.46 18.56 -19.44
CA TRP A 124 -11.23 18.51 -18.00
C TRP A 124 -12.41 19.05 -17.19
N LEU A 125 -13.10 20.09 -17.69
CA LEU A 125 -14.28 20.63 -17.02
C LEU A 125 -15.44 19.63 -17.03
N TYR A 126 -15.63 18.85 -18.10
CA TYR A 126 -16.62 17.77 -18.09
C TYR A 126 -16.24 16.61 -17.17
N GLN A 127 -14.95 16.28 -17.05
CA GLN A 127 -14.50 15.33 -16.03
C GLN A 127 -14.80 15.84 -14.62
N ALA A 128 -14.61 17.14 -14.37
CA ALA A 128 -14.95 17.76 -13.09
C ALA A 128 -16.45 17.65 -12.80
N GLN A 129 -17.28 17.97 -13.78
CA GLN A 129 -18.73 17.91 -13.69
C GLN A 129 -19.22 16.48 -13.44
N ALA A 130 -18.67 15.49 -14.16
CA ALA A 130 -19.04 14.09 -14.02
C ALA A 130 -18.61 13.51 -12.67
N ALA A 131 -17.47 13.94 -12.14
CA ALA A 131 -16.95 13.46 -10.86
C ALA A 131 -17.76 14.02 -9.68
N PHE A 132 -18.17 15.28 -9.71
CA PHE A 132 -18.97 15.88 -8.63
C PHE A 132 -20.03 16.87 -9.15
N PRO A 133 -21.19 16.36 -9.61
CA PRO A 133 -22.25 17.19 -10.21
C PRO A 133 -22.86 18.21 -9.24
N GLU A 134 -22.98 17.83 -7.96
CA GLU A 134 -23.59 18.62 -6.90
C GLU A 134 -22.59 19.52 -6.16
N ALA A 135 -21.42 19.79 -6.76
CA ALA A 135 -20.41 20.62 -6.15
C ALA A 135 -20.98 22.03 -5.85
N PRO A 136 -20.63 22.68 -4.71
CA PRO A 136 -21.05 24.05 -4.42
C PRO A 136 -20.65 25.07 -5.50
N TRP A 137 -19.60 24.75 -6.26
CA TRP A 137 -19.06 25.54 -7.36
C TRP A 137 -19.54 25.09 -8.76
N ALA A 138 -20.54 24.20 -8.84
CA ALA A 138 -21.07 23.69 -10.11
C ALA A 138 -21.62 24.81 -11.02
N GLY A 139 -22.18 25.89 -10.44
CA GLY A 139 -22.62 27.05 -11.21
C GLY A 139 -21.49 27.73 -11.98
N GLU A 140 -20.35 27.96 -11.31
CA GLU A 140 -19.16 28.53 -11.93
C GLU A 140 -18.57 27.59 -13.00
N LEU A 141 -18.52 26.29 -12.70
CA LEU A 141 -18.07 25.27 -13.65
C LEU A 141 -18.91 25.31 -14.94
N ASN A 142 -20.24 25.33 -14.80
CA ASN A 142 -21.17 25.36 -15.94
C ASN A 142 -21.02 26.65 -16.74
N GLN A 143 -20.80 27.78 -16.09
CA GLN A 143 -20.52 29.05 -16.76
C GLN A 143 -19.23 28.96 -17.59
N ARG A 144 -18.15 28.40 -17.04
CA ARG A 144 -16.87 28.21 -17.74
C ARG A 144 -17.01 27.27 -18.93
N ILE A 145 -17.77 26.18 -18.79
CA ILE A 145 -18.12 25.27 -19.90
C ILE A 145 -18.87 26.03 -21.00
N GLY A 146 -19.92 26.78 -20.65
CA GLY A 146 -20.71 27.58 -21.61
C GLY A 146 -19.84 28.59 -22.36
N ASN A 147 -18.96 29.30 -21.66
CA ASN A 147 -18.02 30.25 -22.25
C ASN A 147 -17.05 29.58 -23.23
N CYS A 148 -16.53 28.40 -22.90
CA CYS A 148 -15.66 27.64 -23.80
C CYS A 148 -16.42 27.16 -25.03
N LEU A 149 -17.63 26.63 -24.86
CA LEU A 149 -18.49 26.17 -25.95
C LEU A 149 -18.81 27.30 -26.93
N ALA A 150 -19.12 28.50 -26.42
CA ALA A 150 -19.39 29.68 -27.24
C ALA A 150 -18.16 30.15 -28.05
N LYS A 151 -16.93 29.83 -27.61
CA LYS A 151 -15.71 30.14 -28.35
C LYS A 151 -15.38 29.13 -29.44
N ILE A 152 -15.75 27.87 -29.26
CA ILE A 152 -15.43 26.79 -30.22
C ILE A 152 -16.54 26.50 -31.22
N LYS A 153 -17.79 26.82 -30.88
CA LYS A 153 -18.92 26.73 -31.81
C LYS A 153 -19.05 28.10 -32.51
N PRO A 154 -18.74 28.19 -33.81
CA PRO A 154 -18.87 29.44 -34.58
C PRO A 154 -20.34 29.88 -34.73
#